data_AF-A0A0Q4FLT0-F1
#
_entry.id   AF-A0A0Q4FLT0-F1
#
_cell.length_a   1.000
_cell.length_b   1.000
_cell.length_c   1.000
_cell.angle_alpha   90.00
_cell.angle_beta   90.00
_cell.angle_gamma   90.00
#
_symmetry.space_group_name_H-M   'P 1'
#
loop_
_entity.id
_entity.type
_entity.pdbx_description
1 polymer ?
#
loop_
_entity_poly.entity_id
_entity_poly.type
_entity_poly.pdbx_seq_one_letter_code
_entity_poly.pdbx_strand_id
1 'polypeptide(L)'
;MRKAAVDASVLRHMLAEVTGDTPRARRDRAVLAIGMAAALRRSELVALTLSDVTLVDAGLEIRITSSKTDRAGEGAVIAVPEGSRIRPKALLLAWMAALASMEADSPPDPTAPLFRRLTRGDALTAAPMSDRAVARLVKRTAAAAGYDPTTFSAHSLRAGFLTEAASQGATIFKMQEVSRHRTVQILSYYVRAADRFRDHAGDRFL
;
A
#
# COMPACT_ATOMS: atom_id res chain seq x y z
N MET A 1 21.14 -4.45 8.72
CA MET A 1 20.02 -4.30 9.68
C MET A 1 18.70 -4.26 8.90
N ARG A 2 17.82 -5.26 9.05
CA ARG A 2 16.57 -5.39 8.28
C ARG A 2 15.56 -4.35 8.80
N LYS A 3 14.95 -3.59 7.89
CA LYS A 3 13.96 -2.54 8.21
C LYS A 3 12.67 -3.20 8.74
N ALA A 4 12.01 -2.57 9.71
CA ALA A 4 10.78 -3.06 10.33
C ALA A 4 9.61 -3.03 9.34
N ALA A 5 8.69 -3.99 9.48
CA ALA A 5 7.45 -4.05 8.73
C ALA A 5 6.42 -3.07 9.32
N VAL A 6 5.63 -2.41 8.48
CA VAL A 6 4.42 -1.70 8.93
C VAL A 6 3.31 -2.74 8.95
N ASP A 7 3.15 -3.47 10.05
CA ASP A 7 2.00 -4.38 10.18
C ASP A 7 0.67 -3.59 10.22
N ALA A 8 -0.46 -4.30 10.27
CA ALA A 8 -1.76 -3.63 10.20
C ALA A 8 -2.03 -2.71 11.41
N SER A 9 -1.39 -2.94 12.56
CA SER A 9 -1.51 -2.07 13.73
C SER A 9 -0.71 -0.78 13.54
N VAL A 10 0.55 -0.90 13.09
CA VAL A 10 1.40 0.25 12.79
C VAL A 10 0.75 1.13 11.73
N LEU A 11 0.20 0.54 10.66
CA LEU A 11 -0.47 1.32 9.62
C LEU A 11 -1.67 2.09 10.19
N ARG A 12 -2.48 1.48 11.07
CA ARG A 12 -3.63 2.17 11.66
C ARG A 12 -3.20 3.38 12.50
N HIS A 13 -2.15 3.25 13.30
CA HIS A 13 -1.62 4.39 14.05
C HIS A 13 -1.12 5.47 13.09
N MET A 14 -0.36 5.11 12.06
CA MET A 14 0.09 6.06 11.03
C MET A 14 -1.06 6.77 10.31
N LEU A 15 -2.16 6.07 10.02
CA LEU A 15 -3.36 6.65 9.39
C LEU A 15 -4.08 7.62 10.32
N ALA A 16 -4.14 7.33 11.62
CA ALA A 16 -4.75 8.20 12.63
C ALA A 16 -4.03 9.55 12.74
N GLU A 17 -2.72 9.57 12.53
CA GLU A 17 -1.90 10.80 12.54
C GLU A 17 -2.10 11.68 11.29
N VAL A 18 -2.69 11.15 10.22
CA VAL A 18 -3.02 11.95 9.03
C VAL A 18 -4.41 12.57 9.23
N THR A 19 -4.44 13.61 10.07
CA THR A 19 -5.67 14.31 10.49
C THR A 19 -6.14 15.35 9.48
N GLY A 20 -7.40 15.78 9.65
CA GLY A 20 -8.03 16.78 8.80
C GLY A 20 -8.48 16.23 7.46
N ASP A 21 -9.04 17.12 6.64
CA ASP A 21 -9.78 16.75 5.43
C ASP A 21 -9.31 17.47 4.17
N THR A 22 -8.08 17.99 4.20
CA THR A 22 -7.44 18.59 3.04
C THR A 22 -7.19 17.55 1.95
N PRO A 23 -7.07 17.96 0.67
CA PRO A 23 -6.70 17.06 -0.42
C PRO A 23 -5.43 16.26 -0.11
N ARG A 24 -4.44 16.89 0.54
CA ARG A 24 -3.21 16.22 0.97
C ARG A 24 -3.47 15.12 1.99
N ALA A 25 -4.29 15.38 3.01
CA ALA A 25 -4.62 14.39 4.03
C ALA A 25 -5.33 13.18 3.42
N ARG A 26 -6.32 13.42 2.55
CA ARG A 26 -7.05 12.37 1.83
C ARG A 26 -6.12 11.54 0.93
N ARG A 27 -5.25 12.20 0.15
CA ARG A 27 -4.24 11.53 -0.68
C ARG A 27 -3.30 10.69 0.17
N ASP A 28 -2.73 11.26 1.22
CA ASP A 28 -1.70 10.61 2.02
C ASP A 28 -2.27 9.36 2.74
N ARG A 29 -3.52 9.42 3.23
CA ARG A 29 -4.24 8.24 3.76
C ARG A 29 -4.44 7.17 2.70
N ALA A 30 -4.90 7.54 1.50
CA ALA A 30 -5.09 6.62 0.38
C ALA A 30 -3.78 5.96 -0.08
N VAL A 31 -2.68 6.72 -0.17
CA VAL A 31 -1.35 6.21 -0.55
C VAL A 31 -0.86 5.15 0.43
N LEU A 32 -1.00 5.40 1.74
CA LEU A 32 -0.58 4.46 2.78
C LEU A 32 -1.43 3.18 2.75
N ALA A 33 -2.75 3.33 2.66
CA ALA A 33 -3.68 2.21 2.64
C ALA A 33 -3.50 1.32 1.40
N ILE A 34 -3.47 1.91 0.20
CA ILE A 34 -3.31 1.17 -1.06
C ILE A 34 -1.92 0.56 -1.18
N GLY A 35 -0.87 1.29 -0.76
CA GLY A 35 0.50 0.78 -0.78
C GLY A 35 0.68 -0.49 0.05
N MET A 36 -0.01 -0.61 1.18
CA MET A 36 -0.03 -1.85 1.98
C MET A 36 -0.99 -2.87 1.38
N ALA A 37 -2.26 -2.51 1.15
CA ALA A 37 -3.31 -3.46 0.81
C ALA A 37 -3.06 -4.20 -0.53
N ALA A 38 -2.42 -3.54 -1.49
CA ALA A 38 -2.00 -4.15 -2.76
C ALA A 38 -0.53 -4.59 -2.78
N ALA A 39 0.16 -4.53 -1.64
CA ALA A 39 1.57 -4.87 -1.47
C ALA A 39 2.50 -4.26 -2.55
N LEU A 40 2.22 -3.03 -2.98
CA LEU A 40 2.88 -2.43 -4.15
C LEU A 40 4.32 -2.01 -3.85
N ARG A 41 5.20 -2.08 -4.86
CA ARG A 41 6.46 -1.33 -4.83
C ARG A 41 6.12 0.15 -4.99
N ARG A 42 6.90 1.05 -4.38
CA ARG A 42 6.67 2.51 -4.53
C ARG A 42 6.60 2.98 -5.97
N SER A 43 7.46 2.44 -6.84
CA SER A 43 7.47 2.80 -8.27
C SER A 43 6.18 2.38 -8.98
N GLU A 44 5.58 1.26 -8.58
CA GLU A 44 4.29 0.81 -9.10
C GLU A 44 3.17 1.71 -8.55
N LEU A 45 3.19 2.00 -7.24
CA LEU A 45 2.20 2.84 -6.58
C LEU A 45 2.11 4.25 -7.20
N VAL A 46 3.26 4.88 -7.49
CA VAL A 46 3.26 6.22 -8.12
C VAL A 46 3.04 6.21 -9.62
N ALA A 47 3.10 5.02 -10.25
CA ALA A 47 2.83 4.84 -11.68
C ALA A 47 1.35 4.50 -11.97
N LEU A 48 0.55 4.18 -10.93
CA LEU A 48 -0.89 3.95 -11.10
C LEU A 48 -1.57 5.18 -11.71
N THR A 49 -2.43 4.92 -12.67
CA THR A 49 -3.36 5.88 -13.28
C THR A 49 -4.78 5.65 -12.77
N LEU A 50 -5.70 6.58 -13.06
CA LEU A 50 -7.12 6.40 -12.74
C LEU A 50 -7.70 5.13 -13.43
N SER A 51 -7.28 4.83 -14.65
CA SER A 51 -7.72 3.65 -15.43
C SER A 51 -7.24 2.31 -14.89
N ASP A 52 -6.24 2.32 -14.00
CA ASP A 52 -5.68 1.10 -13.42
C ASP A 52 -6.51 0.59 -12.23
N VAL A 53 -7.52 1.34 -11.78
CA VAL A 53 -8.37 0.97 -10.65
C VAL A 53 -9.79 0.70 -11.14
N THR A 54 -10.28 -0.50 -10.87
CA THR A 54 -11.69 -0.86 -11.06
C THR A 54 -12.36 -1.04 -9.71
N LEU A 55 -13.53 -0.43 -9.54
CA LEU A 55 -14.35 -0.58 -8.34
C LEU A 55 -15.26 -1.80 -8.52
N VAL A 56 -15.23 -2.72 -7.56
CA VAL A 56 -16.12 -3.89 -7.52
C VAL A 56 -16.82 -3.96 -6.17
N ASP A 57 -17.91 -4.72 -6.06
CA ASP A 57 -18.67 -4.81 -4.80
C ASP A 57 -17.80 -5.29 -3.64
N ALA A 58 -16.96 -6.30 -3.89
CA ALA A 58 -16.05 -6.87 -2.89
C ALA A 58 -14.88 -5.96 -2.50
N GLY A 59 -14.58 -4.90 -3.25
CA GLY A 59 -13.39 -4.07 -3.02
C GLY A 59 -12.90 -3.33 -4.26
N LEU A 60 -11.62 -3.48 -4.56
CA LEU A 60 -10.95 -2.89 -5.72
C LEU A 60 -10.22 -3.99 -6.51
N GLU A 61 -10.11 -3.77 -7.81
CA GLU A 61 -9.14 -4.46 -8.66
C GLU A 61 -8.12 -3.44 -9.15
N ILE A 62 -6.84 -3.72 -8.92
CA ILE A 62 -5.75 -2.82 -9.30
C ILE A 62 -4.88 -3.51 -10.34
N ARG A 63 -4.87 -2.95 -11.55
CA ARG A 63 -4.06 -3.40 -12.68
C ARG A 63 -2.67 -2.76 -12.61
N ILE A 64 -1.62 -3.55 -12.77
CA ILE A 64 -0.23 -3.09 -12.76
C ILE A 64 0.33 -3.28 -14.15
N THR A 65 0.48 -2.18 -14.88
CA THR A 65 0.92 -2.14 -16.28
C THR A 65 2.42 -2.23 -16.47
N SER A 66 3.21 -1.87 -15.45
CA SER A 66 4.65 -2.02 -15.49
C SER A 66 5.20 -2.43 -14.13
N SER A 67 5.85 -3.60 -14.08
CA SER A 67 6.79 -3.93 -13.01
C SER A 67 8.18 -4.04 -13.61
N LYS A 68 9.21 -3.59 -12.88
CA LYS A 68 10.65 -3.77 -13.25
C LYS A 68 11.04 -5.23 -13.58
N THR A 69 10.16 -6.19 -13.30
CA THR A 69 10.35 -7.64 -13.46
C THR A 69 9.44 -8.26 -14.52
N ASP A 70 8.59 -7.45 -15.18
CA ASP A 70 7.69 -7.89 -16.23
C ASP A 70 8.32 -7.64 -17.60
N ARG A 71 9.15 -8.58 -18.04
CA ARG A 71 9.74 -8.56 -19.40
C ARG A 71 8.75 -9.04 -20.48
N ALA A 72 7.59 -9.58 -20.08
CA ALA A 72 6.59 -10.15 -20.99
C ALA A 72 5.41 -9.19 -21.24
N GLY A 73 5.19 -8.20 -20.37
CA GLY A 73 4.13 -7.20 -20.51
C GLY A 73 2.73 -7.73 -20.17
N GLU A 74 2.62 -8.85 -19.44
CA GLU A 74 1.33 -9.45 -19.08
C GLU A 74 0.55 -8.59 -18.08
N GLY A 75 1.26 -7.73 -17.32
CA GLY A 75 0.67 -7.02 -16.21
C GLY A 75 0.14 -7.96 -15.12
N ALA A 76 -0.45 -7.40 -14.07
CA ALA A 76 -1.13 -8.20 -13.05
C ALA A 76 -2.33 -7.45 -12.51
N VAL A 77 -3.42 -8.17 -12.22
CA VAL A 77 -4.57 -7.62 -11.50
C VAL A 77 -4.51 -8.12 -10.06
N ILE A 78 -4.55 -7.19 -9.12
CA ILE A 78 -4.58 -7.47 -7.69
C ILE A 78 -5.98 -7.16 -7.15
N ALA A 79 -6.61 -8.15 -6.54
CA ALA A 79 -7.82 -7.92 -5.75
C ALA A 79 -7.45 -7.34 -4.37
N VAL A 80 -8.10 -6.24 -4.01
CA VAL A 80 -7.95 -5.56 -2.72
C VAL A 80 -9.32 -5.48 -2.04
N PRO A 81 -9.61 -6.33 -1.04
CA PRO A 81 -10.86 -6.24 -0.31
C PRO A 81 -10.92 -4.98 0.55
N GLU A 82 -12.12 -4.47 0.82
CA GLU A 82 -12.33 -3.32 1.71
C GLU A 82 -11.93 -3.65 3.16
N GLY A 83 -12.29 -4.84 3.64
CA GLY A 83 -12.03 -5.22 5.03
C GLY A 83 -12.65 -4.26 6.06
N SER A 84 -12.32 -4.46 7.33
CA SER A 84 -12.89 -3.67 8.44
C SER A 84 -11.89 -2.73 9.12
N ARG A 85 -10.59 -3.05 9.07
CA ARG A 85 -9.53 -2.38 9.84
C ARG A 85 -8.90 -1.19 9.13
N ILE A 86 -8.57 -1.31 7.84
CA ILE A 86 -7.84 -0.30 7.06
C ILE A 86 -8.75 0.44 6.08
N ARG A 87 -9.75 -0.25 5.50
CA ARG A 87 -10.74 0.33 4.58
C ARG A 87 -10.14 1.05 3.35
N PRO A 88 -9.27 0.37 2.56
CA PRO A 88 -8.55 0.99 1.46
C PRO A 88 -9.46 1.49 0.33
N LYS A 89 -10.63 0.86 0.06
CA LYS A 89 -11.58 1.36 -0.94
C LYS A 89 -12.19 2.68 -0.48
N ALA A 90 -12.65 2.75 0.77
CA ALA A 90 -13.21 4.00 1.29
C ALA A 90 -12.18 5.15 1.28
N LEU A 91 -10.94 4.88 1.68
CA LEU A 91 -9.87 5.89 1.66
C LEU A 91 -9.50 6.32 0.24
N LEU A 92 -9.48 5.40 -0.72
CA LEU A 92 -9.23 5.72 -2.12
C LEU A 92 -10.37 6.56 -2.73
N LEU A 93 -11.63 6.20 -2.46
CA LEU A 93 -12.79 6.94 -2.93
C LEU A 93 -12.80 8.38 -2.39
N ALA A 94 -12.43 8.59 -1.12
CA ALA A 94 -12.31 9.92 -0.55
C ALA A 94 -11.27 10.79 -1.28
N TRP A 95 -10.15 10.18 -1.70
CA TRP A 95 -9.15 10.86 -2.52
C TRP A 95 -9.64 11.12 -3.95
N MET A 96 -10.27 10.13 -4.60
CA MET A 96 -10.81 10.29 -5.96
C MET A 96 -11.91 11.36 -6.02
N ALA A 97 -12.75 11.47 -4.98
CA ALA A 97 -13.73 12.54 -4.87
C ALA A 97 -13.07 13.93 -4.73
N ALA A 98 -11.96 14.03 -3.97
CA ALA A 98 -11.19 15.26 -3.88
C ALA A 98 -10.54 15.63 -5.22
N LEU A 99 -9.99 14.66 -5.95
CA LEU A 99 -9.46 14.87 -7.31
C LEU A 99 -10.54 15.39 -8.25
N ALA A 100 -11.70 14.73 -8.31
CA ALA A 100 -12.81 15.13 -9.15
C ALA A 100 -13.29 16.56 -8.84
N SER A 101 -13.34 16.93 -7.56
CA SER A 101 -13.69 18.29 -7.15
C SER A 101 -12.66 19.35 -7.57
N MET A 102 -11.37 19.00 -7.58
CA MET A 102 -10.29 19.93 -7.96
C MET A 102 -10.14 20.09 -9.47
N GLU A 103 -10.66 19.14 -10.25
CA GLU A 103 -10.61 19.10 -11.72
C GLU A 103 -12.00 19.22 -12.34
N ALA A 104 -12.98 19.82 -11.62
CA ALA A 104 -14.37 19.91 -12.06
C ALA A 104 -14.55 20.60 -13.42
N ASP A 105 -13.65 21.54 -13.76
CA ASP A 105 -13.66 22.28 -15.02
C ASP A 105 -12.84 21.61 -16.14
N SER A 106 -12.30 20.41 -15.90
CA SER A 106 -11.48 19.65 -16.85
C SER A 106 -12.16 18.33 -17.24
N PRO A 107 -12.02 17.87 -18.49
CA PRO A 107 -12.53 16.56 -18.88
C PRO A 107 -11.82 15.46 -18.09
N PRO A 108 -12.51 14.36 -17.73
CA PRO A 108 -11.88 13.24 -17.06
C PRO A 108 -10.77 12.65 -17.94
N ASP A 109 -9.55 12.61 -17.42
CA ASP A 109 -8.43 11.92 -18.06
C ASP A 109 -8.15 10.60 -17.33
N PRO A 110 -8.59 9.45 -17.87
CA PRO A 110 -8.36 8.15 -17.23
C PRO A 110 -6.88 7.77 -17.17
N THR A 111 -6.01 8.40 -17.97
CA THR A 111 -4.56 8.17 -17.97
C THR A 111 -3.81 9.03 -16.97
N ALA A 112 -4.48 9.99 -16.33
CA ALA A 112 -3.88 10.84 -15.32
C ALA A 112 -3.37 9.98 -14.12
N PRO A 113 -2.21 10.35 -13.53
CA PRO A 113 -1.71 9.62 -12.37
C PRO A 113 -2.70 9.64 -11.21
N LEU A 114 -2.96 8.48 -10.61
CA LEU A 114 -3.88 8.32 -9.48
C LEU A 114 -3.41 9.14 -8.28
N PHE A 115 -2.12 9.09 -7.98
CA PHE A 115 -1.53 9.84 -6.86
C PHE A 115 -0.67 10.99 -7.40
N ARG A 116 -1.30 12.14 -7.61
CA ARG A 116 -0.62 13.35 -8.12
C ARG A 116 0.13 14.09 -7.02
N ARG A 117 1.18 14.78 -7.46
CA ARG A 117 1.90 15.73 -6.60
C ARG A 117 1.00 16.95 -6.35
N LEU A 118 1.06 17.44 -5.12
CA LEU A 118 0.43 18.70 -4.70
C LEU A 118 1.52 19.74 -4.44
N THR A 119 1.26 21.00 -4.79
CA THR A 119 2.12 22.15 -4.41
C THR A 119 2.11 22.36 -2.90
N ARG A 120 2.84 23.34 -2.35
CA ARG A 120 2.80 23.61 -0.90
C ARG A 120 1.41 24.07 -0.42
N GLY A 121 0.66 24.78 -1.26
CA GLY A 121 -0.69 25.25 -0.97
C GLY A 121 -1.79 24.28 -1.42
N ASP A 122 -1.49 22.98 -1.48
CA ASP A 122 -2.43 21.90 -1.83
C ASP A 122 -3.06 21.99 -3.24
N ALA A 123 -2.52 22.82 -4.15
CA ALA A 123 -2.94 22.82 -5.55
C ALA A 123 -2.44 21.56 -6.28
N LEU A 124 -3.29 21.02 -7.16
CA LEU A 124 -2.98 19.84 -7.97
C LEU A 124 -1.94 20.17 -9.04
N THR A 125 -1.08 19.20 -9.37
CA THR A 125 -0.13 19.31 -10.48
C THR A 125 -0.31 18.16 -11.45
N ALA A 126 0.11 18.36 -12.70
CA ALA A 126 -0.03 17.33 -13.72
C ALA A 126 0.74 16.03 -13.40
N ALA A 127 1.84 16.17 -12.66
CA ALA A 127 2.82 15.12 -12.49
C ALA A 127 2.50 14.18 -11.31
N PRO A 128 2.93 12.91 -11.38
CA PRO A 128 2.78 11.97 -10.28
C PRO A 128 3.57 12.42 -9.04
N MET A 129 3.10 11.94 -7.89
CA MET A 129 3.87 11.93 -6.66
C MET A 129 5.18 11.16 -6.89
N SER A 130 6.29 11.62 -6.32
CA SER A 130 7.56 10.89 -6.48
C SER A 130 7.66 9.72 -5.53
N ASP A 131 8.42 8.70 -5.92
CA ASP A 131 8.74 7.57 -5.06
C ASP A 131 9.37 8.02 -3.73
N ARG A 132 10.23 9.06 -3.76
CA ARG A 132 10.84 9.68 -2.59
C ARG A 132 9.80 10.36 -1.70
N ALA A 133 8.75 10.96 -2.28
CA ALA A 133 7.67 11.53 -1.50
C ALA A 133 6.90 10.45 -0.72
N VAL A 134 6.68 9.27 -1.31
CA VAL A 134 6.05 8.13 -0.60
C VAL A 134 6.94 7.67 0.56
N ALA A 135 8.25 7.53 0.35
CA ALA A 135 9.17 7.13 1.41
C ALA A 135 9.20 8.16 2.57
N ARG A 136 9.16 9.46 2.24
CA ARG A 136 9.07 10.54 3.25
C ARG A 136 7.73 10.51 3.98
N LEU A 137 6.63 10.21 3.30
CA LEU A 137 5.30 10.07 3.90
C LEU A 137 5.29 8.95 4.94
N VAL A 138 5.76 7.76 4.58
CA VAL A 138 5.86 6.61 5.50
C VAL A 138 6.69 6.97 6.73
N LYS A 139 7.86 7.58 6.55
CA LYS A 139 8.71 7.96 7.69
C LYS A 139 8.07 9.02 8.59
N ARG A 140 7.47 10.06 7.99
CA ARG A 140 6.80 11.13 8.74
C ARG A 140 5.65 10.61 9.59
N THR A 141 4.80 9.76 9.00
CA THR A 141 3.62 9.22 9.69
C THR A 141 4.00 8.16 10.72
N ALA A 142 5.05 7.37 10.47
CA ALA A 142 5.60 6.49 11.49
C ALA A 142 6.16 7.26 12.70
N ALA A 143 6.91 8.35 12.46
CA ALA A 143 7.43 9.20 13.53
C ALA A 143 6.31 9.88 14.32
N ALA A 144 5.28 10.41 13.64
CA ALA A 144 4.12 10.99 14.30
C ALA A 144 3.40 9.96 15.18
N ALA A 145 3.31 8.71 14.73
CA ALA A 145 2.69 7.61 15.47
C ALA A 145 3.60 7.03 16.58
N GLY A 146 4.72 7.68 16.91
CA GLY A 146 5.62 7.29 18.00
C GLY A 146 6.62 6.18 17.66
N TYR A 147 6.78 5.80 16.40
CA TYR A 147 7.75 4.79 15.98
C TYR A 147 9.05 5.39 15.47
N ASP A 148 10.17 4.66 15.60
CA ASP A 148 11.47 5.08 15.06
C ASP A 148 11.44 5.08 13.50
N PRO A 149 11.47 6.25 12.84
CA PRO A 149 11.40 6.36 11.38
C PRO A 149 12.62 5.76 10.66
N THR A 150 13.73 5.54 11.36
CA THR A 150 14.92 4.93 10.78
C THR A 150 14.70 3.45 10.52
N THR A 151 13.78 2.80 11.25
CA THR A 151 13.44 1.39 11.02
C THR A 151 12.55 1.21 9.80
N PHE A 152 11.90 2.27 9.30
CA PHE A 152 11.02 2.22 8.14
C PHE A 152 11.71 2.62 6.84
N SER A 153 11.19 2.08 5.73
CA SER A 153 11.72 2.32 4.41
C SER A 153 10.64 2.34 3.33
N ALA A 154 11.12 2.63 2.13
CA ALA A 154 10.45 2.40 0.87
C ALA A 154 9.63 1.10 0.74
N HIS A 155 10.05 0.02 1.37
CA HIS A 155 9.45 -1.31 1.22
C HIS A 155 8.57 -1.69 2.42
N SER A 156 8.43 -0.82 3.42
CA SER A 156 7.80 -1.19 4.68
C SER A 156 6.29 -1.46 4.56
N LEU A 157 5.58 -0.84 3.61
CA LEU A 157 4.16 -1.14 3.34
C LEU A 157 3.99 -2.54 2.74
N ARG A 158 4.79 -2.88 1.72
CA ARG A 158 4.79 -4.21 1.09
C ARG A 158 5.23 -5.31 2.05
N ALA A 159 6.29 -5.08 2.83
CA ALA A 159 6.72 -6.00 3.88
C ALA A 159 5.67 -6.12 4.99
N GLY A 160 4.98 -5.01 5.28
CA GLY A 160 3.83 -4.93 6.17
C GLY A 160 2.73 -5.90 5.81
N PHE A 161 2.25 -5.85 4.57
CA PHE A 161 1.25 -6.79 4.06
C PHE A 161 1.69 -8.24 4.24
N LEU A 162 2.93 -8.57 3.86
CA LEU A 162 3.44 -9.94 3.99
C LEU A 162 3.53 -10.42 5.44
N THR A 163 3.90 -9.53 6.34
CA THR A 163 4.00 -9.83 7.77
C THR A 163 2.62 -10.07 8.36
N GLU A 164 1.64 -9.22 8.07
CA GLU A 164 0.26 -9.41 8.52
C GLU A 164 -0.37 -10.65 7.88
N ALA A 165 -0.18 -10.87 6.58
CA ALA A 165 -0.73 -12.06 5.92
C ALA A 165 -0.19 -13.35 6.53
N ALA A 166 1.12 -13.43 6.80
CA ALA A 166 1.72 -14.57 7.46
C ALA A 166 1.22 -14.73 8.92
N SER A 167 1.08 -13.64 9.68
CA SER A 167 0.60 -13.72 11.06
C SER A 167 -0.85 -14.22 11.15
N GLN A 168 -1.67 -13.93 10.13
CA GLN A 168 -3.04 -14.42 9.97
C GLN A 168 -3.13 -15.81 9.31
N GLY A 169 -2.00 -16.49 9.08
CA GLY A 169 -1.99 -17.86 8.54
C GLY A 169 -2.23 -17.96 7.03
N ALA A 170 -2.07 -16.88 6.28
CA ALA A 170 -2.17 -16.94 4.82
C ALA A 170 -1.08 -17.86 4.24
N THR A 171 -1.46 -18.69 3.27
CA THR A 171 -0.50 -19.55 2.58
C THR A 171 0.46 -18.72 1.73
N ILE A 172 1.65 -19.28 1.46
CA ILE A 172 2.65 -18.63 0.60
C ILE A 172 2.06 -18.28 -0.78
N PHE A 173 1.20 -19.14 -1.33
CA PHE A 173 0.56 -18.89 -2.63
C PHE A 173 -0.39 -17.68 -2.58
N LYS A 174 -1.21 -17.56 -1.52
CA LYS A 174 -2.07 -16.38 -1.33
C LYS A 174 -1.26 -15.10 -1.12
N MET A 175 -0.16 -15.17 -0.39
CA MET A 175 0.77 -14.05 -0.27
C MET A 175 1.43 -13.69 -1.60
N GLN A 176 1.71 -14.68 -2.45
CA GLN A 176 2.33 -14.51 -3.76
C GLN A 176 1.36 -13.91 -4.78
N GLU A 177 0.08 -14.28 -4.76
CA GLU A 177 -0.98 -13.70 -5.62
C GLU A 177 -0.99 -12.16 -5.52
N VAL A 178 -0.95 -11.62 -4.30
CA VAL A 178 -0.95 -10.16 -4.08
C VAL A 178 0.44 -9.55 -4.26
N SER A 179 1.44 -10.13 -3.60
CA SER A 179 2.77 -9.52 -3.59
C SER A 179 3.53 -9.72 -4.90
N ARG A 180 3.26 -10.75 -5.70
CA ARG A 180 3.98 -11.03 -6.95
C ARG A 180 5.50 -11.20 -6.73
N HIS A 181 5.89 -11.81 -5.61
CA HIS A 181 7.29 -12.24 -5.43
C HIS A 181 7.58 -13.41 -6.37
N ARG A 182 8.70 -13.34 -7.11
CA ARG A 182 9.08 -14.40 -8.05
C ARG A 182 9.46 -15.71 -7.34
N THR A 183 10.04 -15.60 -6.16
CA THR A 183 10.56 -16.75 -5.41
C THR A 183 9.83 -16.90 -4.07
N VAL A 184 9.28 -18.09 -3.84
CA VAL A 184 8.60 -18.47 -2.60
C VAL A 184 9.53 -18.45 -1.39
N GLN A 185 10.84 -18.63 -1.61
CA GLN A 185 11.88 -18.56 -0.58
C GLN A 185 11.92 -17.20 0.12
N ILE A 186 11.58 -16.10 -0.58
CA ILE A 186 11.51 -14.77 0.06
C ILE A 186 10.30 -14.70 1.01
N LEU A 187 9.19 -15.34 0.62
CA LEU A 187 7.95 -15.35 1.41
C LEU A 187 8.06 -16.26 2.64
N SER A 188 8.81 -17.37 2.54
CA SER A 188 9.00 -18.29 3.67
C SER A 188 9.65 -17.63 4.90
N TYR A 189 10.46 -16.58 4.72
CA TYR A 189 10.99 -15.81 5.85
C TYR A 189 9.90 -15.12 6.67
N TYR A 190 8.81 -14.68 6.05
CA TYR A 190 7.69 -14.05 6.77
C TYR A 190 6.88 -15.11 7.53
N VAL A 191 6.61 -16.25 6.90
CA VAL A 191 5.90 -17.39 7.52
C VAL A 191 6.67 -17.93 8.72
N ARG A 192 7.96 -18.25 8.55
CA ARG A 192 8.81 -18.74 9.65
C ARG A 192 8.92 -17.76 10.82
N ALA A 193 8.89 -16.45 10.54
CA ALA A 193 8.91 -15.44 11.59
C ALA A 193 7.59 -15.40 12.36
N ALA A 194 6.45 -15.57 11.68
CA ALA A 194 5.12 -15.61 12.29
C ALA A 194 4.88 -16.89 13.10
N ASP A 195 5.39 -18.03 12.63
CA ASP A 195 5.16 -19.34 13.26
C ASP A 195 6.24 -19.72 14.28
N ARG A 196 7.08 -18.77 14.72
CA ARG A 196 8.22 -19.05 15.62
C ARG A 196 7.86 -19.87 16.86
N PHE A 197 6.65 -19.69 17.37
CA PHE A 197 6.10 -20.40 18.53
C PHE A 197 4.76 -21.08 18.25
N ARG A 198 4.26 -21.03 17.01
CA ARG A 198 2.96 -21.62 16.64
C ARG A 198 3.24 -23.00 16.05
N ASP A 199 2.48 -24.01 16.49
CA ASP A 199 2.66 -25.41 16.08
C ASP A 199 4.12 -25.85 16.26
N HIS A 200 4.75 -25.40 17.34
CA HIS A 200 6.17 -25.61 17.55
C HIS A 200 6.42 -27.09 17.80
N ALA A 201 7.48 -27.65 17.21
CA ALA A 201 7.77 -29.08 17.31
C ALA A 201 7.89 -29.56 18.79
N GLY A 202 8.24 -28.64 19.70
CA GLY A 202 8.31 -28.86 21.14
C GLY A 202 6.98 -28.85 21.91
N ASP A 203 5.86 -28.39 21.33
CA ASP A 203 4.60 -28.15 22.06
C ASP A 203 4.00 -29.39 22.74
N ARG A 204 4.43 -30.58 22.32
CA ARG A 204 3.93 -31.86 22.86
C ARG A 204 4.88 -32.51 23.88
N PHE A 205 6.07 -31.96 24.11
CA PHE A 205 7.08 -32.59 24.98
C PHE A 205 7.94 -31.64 25.82
N LEU A 206 7.83 -30.32 25.62
CA LEU A 206 8.34 -29.29 26.52
C LEU A 206 7.22 -28.85 27.47
#